data_AF-A0A6I9V6U2-F1
#
_entry.id   AF-A0A6I9V6U2-F1
#
_cell.length_a   1.000
_cell.length_b   1.000
_cell.length_c   1.000
_cell.angle_alpha   90.00
_cell.angle_beta   90.00
_cell.angle_gamma   90.00
#
_symmetry.space_group_name_H-M   'P 1'
#
loop_
_entity.id
_entity.type
_entity.pdbx_description
1 polymer ?
#
loop_
_entity_poly.entity_id
_entity_poly.type
_entity_poly.pdbx_seq_one_letter_code
_entity_poly.pdbx_strand_id
1 'polypeptide(L)'
;MIKNTNALQPLVFWAQTREHITLRIDLKDSSTPLVNATEKCFEFSSKGYGACGFNEYKFELNFYDSIYKEQYSYRITDTKVEFVIKKNEYKWWPRLVAAPQKPHWLRIDFDRWRIEDEMIEDEKPRNIMEDYSKELGKVQKEELGYFKVFDLIIYPWSRL
;
A
#
# COMPACT_ATOMS: atom_id res chain seq x y z
N MET A 1 -5.83 17.96 35.63
CA MET A 1 -6.13 16.54 35.93
C MET A 1 -5.18 15.67 35.12
N ILE A 2 -4.26 14.99 35.80
CA ILE A 2 -3.27 14.13 35.15
C ILE A 2 -4.00 12.80 34.90
N LYS A 3 -4.29 12.45 33.63
CA LYS A 3 -4.79 11.12 33.28
C LYS A 3 -3.64 10.12 33.52
N ASN A 4 -3.49 9.70 34.77
CA ASN A 4 -2.55 8.65 35.12
C ASN A 4 -3.16 7.34 34.64
N THR A 5 -2.75 6.88 33.46
CA THR A 5 -3.17 5.58 32.96
C THR A 5 -1.93 4.79 32.64
N ASN A 6 -1.58 3.86 33.54
CA ASN A 6 -0.60 2.80 33.31
C ASN A 6 -1.18 1.79 32.29
N ALA A 7 -1.58 2.33 31.14
CA ALA A 7 -2.31 1.70 30.08
C ALA A 7 -1.30 1.25 29.04
N LEU A 8 -1.18 -0.06 28.87
CA LEU A 8 -0.30 -0.58 27.84
C LEU A 8 -0.93 -0.30 26.48
N GLN A 9 -0.16 0.35 25.62
CA GLN A 9 -0.59 0.70 24.28
C GLN A 9 -0.01 -0.33 23.32
N PRO A 10 -0.84 -1.03 22.53
CA PRO A 10 -0.35 -1.99 21.58
C PRO A 10 0.29 -1.26 20.39
N LEU A 11 1.15 -1.95 19.63
CA LEU A 11 1.61 -1.42 18.35
C LEU A 11 0.45 -1.46 17.36
N VAL A 12 0.16 -0.31 16.76
CA VAL A 12 -0.92 -0.16 15.78
C VAL A 12 -0.34 0.33 14.48
N PHE A 13 -0.58 -0.43 13.42
CA PHE A 13 -0.25 -0.07 12.05
C PHE A 13 -1.50 0.47 11.38
N TRP A 14 -1.38 1.54 10.61
CA TRP A 14 -2.51 2.11 9.89
C TRP A 14 -2.22 2.30 8.42
N ALA A 15 -3.25 2.12 7.61
CA ALA A 15 -3.29 2.44 6.19
C ALA A 15 -4.62 3.10 5.86
N GLN A 16 -4.71 3.75 4.71
CA GLN A 16 -5.96 4.33 4.22
C GLN A 16 -6.09 4.16 2.72
N THR A 17 -7.34 4.15 2.27
CA THR A 17 -7.73 4.37 0.89
C THR A 17 -8.58 5.64 0.82
N ARG A 18 -9.11 5.99 -0.35
CA ARG A 18 -10.05 7.12 -0.49
C ARG A 18 -11.34 6.92 0.30
N GLU A 19 -11.75 5.67 0.53
CA GLU A 19 -13.02 5.32 1.19
C GLU A 19 -12.85 4.75 2.60
N HIS A 20 -11.78 4.01 2.87
CA HIS A 20 -11.63 3.22 4.10
C HIS A 20 -10.33 3.55 4.83
N ILE A 21 -10.33 3.29 6.14
CA ILE A 21 -9.17 3.33 7.02
C ILE A 21 -8.98 1.93 7.58
N THR A 22 -7.75 1.41 7.51
CA THR A 22 -7.41 0.12 8.07
C THR A 22 -6.51 0.32 9.29
N LEU A 23 -6.87 -0.28 10.42
CA LEU A 23 -6.05 -0.32 11.63
C LEU A 23 -5.70 -1.77 11.93
N ARG A 24 -4.41 -2.09 11.99
CA ARG A 24 -3.89 -3.40 12.34
C ARG A 24 -3.20 -3.30 13.70
N ILE A 25 -3.75 -3.98 14.69
CA ILE A 25 -3.25 -4.05 16.05
C ILE A 25 -2.48 -5.35 16.24
N ASP A 26 -1.23 -5.24 16.68
CA ASP A 26 -0.36 -6.39 16.95
C ASP A 26 -0.63 -6.93 18.36
N LEU A 27 -1.63 -7.82 18.44
CA LEU A 27 -2.05 -8.53 19.65
C LEU A 27 -2.32 -9.98 19.32
N LYS A 28 -1.59 -10.89 19.96
CA LYS A 28 -1.78 -12.34 19.85
C LYS A 28 -2.80 -12.84 20.87
N ASP A 29 -3.54 -13.88 20.50
CA ASP A 29 -4.60 -14.50 21.32
C ASP A 29 -5.51 -13.46 21.99
N SER A 30 -5.91 -12.45 21.21
CA SER A 30 -6.76 -11.38 21.73
C SER A 30 -8.17 -11.88 21.96
N SER A 31 -8.74 -11.56 23.12
CA SER A 31 -10.17 -11.72 23.37
C SER A 31 -10.99 -10.75 22.48
N THR A 32 -12.31 -10.94 22.46
CA THR A 32 -13.25 -10.03 21.79
C THR A 32 -12.94 -8.57 22.16
N PRO A 33 -12.59 -7.72 21.19
CA PRO A 33 -12.22 -6.35 21.46
C PRO A 33 -13.45 -5.53 21.82
N LEU A 34 -13.33 -4.71 22.86
CA LEU A 34 -14.31 -3.67 23.18
C LEU A 34 -13.96 -2.43 22.39
N VAL A 35 -14.87 -2.01 21.52
CA VAL A 35 -14.65 -0.93 20.55
C VAL A 35 -15.75 0.09 20.69
N ASN A 36 -15.36 1.33 20.99
CA ASN A 36 -16.27 2.46 20.98
C ASN A 36 -15.82 3.43 19.90
N ALA A 37 -16.61 3.51 18.82
CA ALA A 37 -16.41 4.47 17.74
C ALA A 37 -17.44 5.60 17.85
N THR A 38 -16.96 6.83 17.88
CA THR A 38 -17.75 8.06 17.73
C THR A 38 -17.46 8.66 16.35
N GLU A 39 -18.03 9.82 16.01
CA GLU A 39 -17.80 10.48 14.72
C GLU A 39 -16.32 10.76 14.44
N LYS A 40 -15.51 11.09 15.45
CA LYS A 40 -14.08 11.44 15.27
C LYS A 40 -13.14 10.70 16.21
N CYS A 41 -13.68 9.87 17.10
CA CYS A 41 -12.91 9.23 18.16
C CYS A 41 -13.07 7.72 18.04
N PHE A 42 -11.98 6.99 18.16
CA PHE A 42 -11.96 5.53 18.17
C PHE A 42 -11.23 5.05 19.41
N GLU A 43 -11.96 4.37 20.29
CA GLU A 43 -11.43 3.75 21.48
C GLU A 43 -11.44 2.24 21.31
N PHE A 44 -10.31 1.64 21.66
CA PHE A 44 -10.12 0.20 21.63
C PHE A 44 -9.61 -0.27 23.00
N SER A 45 -10.20 -1.36 23.49
CA SER A 45 -9.68 -2.11 24.63
C SER A 45 -9.77 -3.62 24.35
N SER A 46 -8.67 -4.34 24.54
CA SER A 46 -8.67 -5.79 24.48
C SER A 46 -7.57 -6.38 25.37
N LYS A 47 -7.78 -7.61 25.83
CA LYS A 47 -6.78 -8.40 26.55
C LYS A 47 -6.13 -9.38 25.58
N GLY A 48 -4.81 -9.47 25.61
CA GLY A 48 -4.04 -10.36 24.75
C GLY A 48 -2.56 -10.28 25.04
N TYR A 49 -1.77 -10.99 24.25
CA TYR A 49 -0.31 -10.95 24.29
C TYR A 49 0.20 -9.88 23.32
N GLY A 50 0.80 -8.82 23.85
CA GLY A 50 1.48 -7.78 23.07
C GLY A 50 2.96 -7.67 23.44
N ALA A 51 3.56 -6.53 23.13
CA ALA A 51 4.97 -6.26 23.40
C ALA A 51 5.35 -6.37 24.89
N CYS A 52 4.40 -6.15 25.81
CA CYS A 52 4.59 -6.24 27.25
C CYS A 52 3.99 -7.53 27.85
N GLY A 53 3.83 -8.59 27.05
CA GLY A 53 3.22 -9.85 27.49
C GLY A 53 1.69 -9.80 27.55
N PHE A 54 1.10 -10.73 28.31
CA PHE A 54 -0.35 -10.84 28.49
C PHE A 54 -0.87 -9.72 29.40
N ASN A 55 -1.56 -8.75 28.81
CA ASN A 55 -2.07 -7.60 29.53
C ASN A 55 -3.33 -7.04 28.86
N GLU A 56 -3.97 -6.08 29.52
CA GLU A 56 -5.01 -5.26 28.93
C GLU A 56 -4.39 -4.10 28.16
N TYR A 57 -4.64 -4.07 26.86
CA TYR A 57 -4.15 -3.08 25.93
C TYR A 57 -5.27 -2.15 25.53
N LYS A 58 -5.02 -0.84 25.65
CA LYS A 58 -6.00 0.18 25.28
C LYS A 58 -5.36 1.38 24.60
N PHE A 59 -6.09 1.94 23.65
CA PHE A 59 -5.71 3.19 23.00
C PHE A 59 -6.94 3.98 22.57
N GLU A 60 -6.75 5.29 22.45
CA GLU A 60 -7.71 6.25 21.94
C GLU A 60 -7.08 6.95 20.75
N LEU A 61 -7.82 7.05 19.65
CA LEU A 61 -7.38 7.67 18.42
C LEU A 61 -8.42 8.71 17.97
N ASN A 62 -7.96 9.96 17.83
CA ASN A 62 -8.77 11.08 17.35
C ASN A 62 -8.48 11.32 15.88
N PHE A 63 -9.42 10.99 15.01
CA PHE A 63 -9.28 11.10 13.56
C PHE A 63 -9.22 12.54 13.07
N TYR A 64 -8.57 12.74 11.92
CA TYR A 64 -8.50 14.01 11.24
C TYR A 64 -9.87 14.54 10.83
N ASP A 65 -10.73 13.64 10.33
CA ASP A 65 -12.07 13.95 9.87
C ASP A 65 -13.09 12.91 10.37
N SER A 66 -14.37 13.14 10.10
CA SER A 66 -15.45 12.28 10.56
C SER A 66 -15.48 10.91 9.87
N ILE A 67 -15.83 9.87 10.63
CA ILE A 67 -16.01 8.49 10.19
C ILE A 67 -17.47 8.04 10.40
N TYR A 68 -17.90 7.00 9.69
CA TYR A 68 -19.19 6.35 9.96
C TYR A 68 -19.07 5.43 11.18
N LYS A 69 -19.56 5.89 12.34
CA LYS A 69 -19.55 5.17 13.62
C LYS A 69 -20.09 3.72 13.56
N GLU A 70 -21.04 3.45 12.67
CA GLU A 70 -21.74 2.16 12.53
C GLU A 70 -21.20 1.29 11.39
N GLN A 71 -20.32 1.84 10.52
CA GLN A 71 -19.73 1.10 9.41
C GLN A 71 -18.25 0.83 9.69
N TYR A 72 -18.02 -0.05 10.66
CA TYR A 72 -16.73 -0.68 10.86
C TYR A 72 -16.88 -2.20 10.87
N SER A 73 -15.88 -2.88 10.31
CA SER A 73 -15.73 -4.33 10.44
C SER A 73 -14.40 -4.62 11.11
N TYR A 74 -14.34 -5.75 11.80
CA TYR A 74 -13.10 -6.20 12.40
C TYR A 74 -12.89 -7.68 12.17
N ARG A 75 -11.62 -8.07 12.09
CA ARG A 75 -11.18 -9.44 11.93
C ARG A 75 -10.13 -9.72 12.99
N ILE A 76 -10.41 -10.71 13.83
CA ILE A 76 -9.44 -11.24 14.77
C ILE A 76 -8.73 -12.41 14.09
N THR A 77 -7.42 -12.41 14.20
CA THR A 77 -6.54 -13.53 13.85
C THR A 77 -5.74 -13.89 15.10
N ASP A 78 -5.19 -15.09 15.17
CA ASP A 78 -4.37 -15.55 16.30
C ASP A 78 -3.20 -14.61 16.64
N THR A 79 -2.75 -13.82 15.66
CA THR A 79 -1.60 -12.92 15.81
C THR A 79 -1.93 -11.43 15.80
N LYS A 80 -3.12 -11.04 15.32
CA LYS A 80 -3.44 -9.63 15.07
C LYS A 80 -4.94 -9.38 15.04
N VAL A 81 -5.32 -8.15 15.35
CA VAL A 81 -6.68 -7.66 15.16
C VAL A 81 -6.67 -6.59 14.08
N GLU A 82 -7.46 -6.76 13.04
CA GLU A 82 -7.59 -5.80 11.94
C GLU A 82 -8.97 -5.15 11.97
N PHE A 83 -9.02 -3.83 11.87
CA PHE A 83 -10.23 -3.02 11.74
C PHE A 83 -10.25 -2.35 10.38
N VAL A 84 -11.43 -2.32 9.77
CA VAL A 84 -11.71 -1.54 8.57
C VAL A 84 -12.85 -0.59 8.90
N ILE A 85 -12.57 0.71 8.84
CA ILE A 85 -13.49 1.78 9.20
C ILE A 85 -13.82 2.58 7.94
N LYS A 86 -15.09 2.85 7.68
CA LYS A 86 -15.50 3.67 6.54
C LYS A 86 -15.44 5.16 6.86
N LYS A 87 -14.85 5.94 5.96
CA LYS A 87 -14.81 7.41 6.04
C LYS A 87 -16.17 8.01 5.71
N ASN A 88 -16.49 9.15 6.32
CA ASN A 88 -17.72 9.87 6.00
C ASN A 88 -17.71 10.42 4.56
N GLU A 89 -16.56 10.96 4.14
CA GLU A 89 -16.33 11.51 2.81
C GLU A 89 -15.32 10.68 2.03
N TYR A 90 -15.54 10.55 0.71
CA TYR A 90 -14.59 9.95 -0.21
C TYR A 90 -13.42 10.91 -0.47
N LYS A 91 -12.46 10.93 0.44
CA LYS A 91 -11.34 11.87 0.43
C LYS A 91 -10.06 11.26 0.98
N TRP A 92 -8.94 11.59 0.35
CA TRP A 92 -7.62 11.28 0.86
C TRP A 92 -7.26 12.18 2.03
N TRP A 93 -6.90 11.60 3.19
CA TRP A 93 -6.54 12.39 4.36
C TRP A 93 -5.03 12.64 4.39
N PRO A 94 -4.57 13.89 4.59
CA PRO A 94 -3.14 14.17 4.70
C PRO A 94 -2.52 13.57 5.98
N ARG A 95 -3.34 13.36 7.01
CA ARG A 95 -2.95 12.73 8.27
C ARG A 95 -4.10 11.90 8.83
N LEU A 96 -3.80 10.84 9.57
CA LEU A 96 -4.82 10.03 10.23
C LEU A 96 -5.41 10.74 11.46
N VAL A 97 -4.56 11.40 12.24
CA VAL A 97 -4.90 11.95 13.57
C VAL A 97 -5.11 13.45 13.48
N ALA A 98 -6.09 13.98 14.21
CA ALA A 98 -6.32 15.43 14.30
C ALA A 98 -5.13 16.17 14.92
N ALA A 99 -4.53 15.58 15.95
CA ALA A 99 -3.38 16.12 16.67
C ALA A 99 -2.12 16.20 15.78
N PRO A 100 -1.31 17.25 15.92
CA PRO A 100 -0.08 17.40 15.14
C PRO A 100 0.99 16.37 15.55
N GLN A 101 0.93 15.87 16.78
CA GLN A 101 1.87 14.88 17.31
C GLN A 101 1.32 13.47 17.09
N LYS A 102 2.08 12.67 16.34
CA LYS A 102 1.76 11.26 16.09
C LYS A 102 2.07 10.42 17.33
N PRO A 103 1.14 9.61 17.84
CA PRO A 103 1.41 8.74 18.98
C PRO A 103 2.55 7.76 18.72
N HIS A 104 3.41 7.52 19.72
CA HIS A 104 4.61 6.68 19.56
C HIS A 104 4.31 5.22 19.20
N TRP A 105 3.12 4.71 19.56
CA TRP A 105 2.66 3.36 19.25
C TRP A 105 2.03 3.22 17.87
N LEU A 106 1.69 4.34 17.21
CA LEU A 106 1.09 4.36 15.89
C LEU A 106 2.18 4.33 14.80
N ARG A 107 2.08 3.42 13.85
CA ARG A 107 3.01 3.22 12.73
C ARG A 107 2.24 3.11 11.42
N ILE A 108 2.91 3.40 10.30
CA ILE A 108 2.27 3.24 9.00
C ILE A 108 2.39 1.77 8.61
N ASP A 109 1.33 1.18 8.09
CA ASP A 109 1.34 -0.17 7.54
C ASP A 109 1.93 -0.14 6.12
N PHE A 110 3.22 -0.41 6.00
CA PHE A 110 3.91 -0.43 4.70
C PHE A 110 3.47 -1.59 3.81
N ASP A 111 3.01 -2.70 4.40
CA ASP A 111 2.55 -3.88 3.66
C ASP A 111 1.26 -3.59 2.89
N ARG A 112 0.39 -2.75 3.47
CA ARG A 112 -0.88 -2.32 2.86
C ARG A 112 -0.80 -0.95 2.18
N TRP A 113 0.36 -0.30 2.20
CA TRP A 113 0.55 0.98 1.51
C TRP A 113 0.67 0.74 0.01
N ARG A 114 -0.48 0.67 -0.66
CA ARG A 114 -0.56 0.75 -2.12
C ARG A 114 -0.61 2.23 -2.52
N ILE A 115 0.23 2.63 -3.46
CA ILE A 115 0.15 3.96 -4.08
C ILE A 115 -1.03 3.94 -5.05
N GLU A 116 -1.75 5.06 -5.21
CA GLU A 116 -2.88 5.19 -6.14
C GLU A 116 -2.55 4.74 -7.58
N ASP A 117 -1.27 4.78 -7.98
CA ASP A 117 -0.82 4.48 -9.35
C ASP A 117 -0.74 2.99 -9.70
N GLU A 118 -0.76 2.07 -8.73
CA GLU A 118 -0.92 0.63 -9.06
C GLU A 118 -2.38 0.25 -9.39
N MET A 119 -3.31 1.22 -9.29
CA MET A 119 -4.68 1.06 -9.82
C MET A 119 -4.82 1.56 -11.27
N ILE A 120 -3.72 1.99 -11.90
CA ILE A 120 -3.67 2.11 -13.36
C ILE A 120 -3.63 0.67 -13.87
N GLU A 121 -4.83 0.17 -14.19
CA GLU A 121 -5.19 -0.84 -15.17
C GLU A 121 -4.23 -2.03 -15.31
N ASP A 122 -4.75 -3.25 -15.20
CA ASP A 122 -4.08 -4.50 -15.59
C ASP A 122 -3.31 -4.35 -16.92
N GLU A 123 -2.08 -3.81 -16.90
CA GLU A 123 -1.19 -3.79 -18.03
C GLU A 123 -0.78 -5.25 -18.16
N LYS A 124 -1.47 -5.95 -19.06
CA LYS A 124 -1.08 -7.28 -19.53
C LYS A 124 0.45 -7.27 -19.64
N PRO A 125 1.16 -8.27 -19.09
CA PRO A 125 2.61 -8.27 -19.10
C PRO A 125 3.07 -7.98 -20.52
N ARG A 126 3.75 -6.85 -20.74
CA ARG A 126 4.18 -6.43 -22.08
C ARG A 126 4.97 -7.60 -22.67
N ASN A 127 4.51 -8.12 -23.81
CA ASN A 127 5.14 -9.25 -24.44
C ASN A 127 6.35 -8.76 -25.23
N ILE A 128 7.46 -8.62 -24.50
CA ILE A 128 8.75 -8.10 -24.99
C ILE A 128 9.17 -8.75 -26.33
N MET A 129 8.84 -10.04 -26.52
CA MET A 129 9.17 -10.79 -27.75
C MET A 129 8.49 -10.23 -29.01
N GLU A 130 7.27 -9.71 -28.89
CA GLU A 130 6.48 -9.22 -30.03
C GLU A 130 7.00 -7.87 -30.55
N ASP A 131 7.49 -7.03 -29.65
CA ASP A 131 8.11 -5.74 -29.98
C ASP A 131 9.44 -5.93 -30.73
N TYR A 132 10.29 -6.87 -30.29
CA TYR A 132 11.57 -7.16 -30.94
C TYR A 132 11.44 -7.79 -32.34
N SER A 133 10.39 -8.57 -32.59
CA SER A 133 10.19 -9.27 -33.87
C SER A 133 10.06 -8.30 -35.06
N LYS A 134 9.37 -7.17 -34.86
CA LYS A 134 9.19 -6.14 -35.90
C LYS A 134 10.49 -5.40 -36.23
N GLU A 135 11.34 -5.20 -35.24
CA GLU A 135 12.61 -4.49 -35.37
C GLU A 135 13.66 -5.38 -36.06
N LEU A 136 13.72 -6.66 -35.68
CA LEU A 136 14.55 -7.67 -36.34
C LEU A 136 14.26 -7.78 -37.85
N GLY A 137 12.99 -7.80 -38.24
CA GLY A 137 12.61 -7.86 -39.65
C GLY A 137 13.00 -6.61 -40.46
N LYS A 138 13.09 -5.44 -39.82
CA LYS A 138 13.58 -4.20 -40.45
C LYS A 138 15.10 -4.23 -40.60
N VAL A 139 15.82 -4.57 -39.54
CA VAL A 139 17.29 -4.67 -39.56
C VAL A 139 17.75 -5.69 -40.59
N GLN A 140 17.09 -6.86 -40.67
CA GLN A 140 17.40 -7.87 -41.70
C GLN A 140 17.18 -7.36 -43.13
N LYS A 141 16.11 -6.60 -43.37
CA LYS A 141 15.86 -5.97 -44.69
C LYS A 141 16.88 -4.90 -45.02
N GLU A 142 17.32 -4.13 -44.04
CA GLU A 142 18.30 -3.07 -44.19
C GLU A 142 19.70 -3.65 -44.45
N GLU A 143 20.12 -4.66 -43.70
CA GLU A 143 21.38 -5.39 -43.90
C GLU A 143 21.43 -6.08 -45.27
N LEU A 144 20.35 -6.77 -45.69
CA LEU A 144 20.27 -7.42 -47.00
C LEU A 144 20.12 -6.44 -48.16
N GLY A 145 19.74 -5.19 -47.89
CA GLY A 145 19.68 -4.10 -48.87
C GLY A 145 21.05 -3.60 -49.31
N TYR A 146 22.10 -3.81 -48.51
CA TYR A 146 23.48 -3.41 -48.83
C TYR A 146 24.28 -4.44 -49.64
N PHE A 147 23.77 -5.66 -49.83
CA PHE A 147 24.48 -6.72 -50.56
C PHE A 147 24.20 -6.79 -52.07
N LYS A 148 23.61 -5.75 -52.68
CA LYS A 148 23.24 -5.78 -54.11
C LYS A 148 24.01 -4.86 -55.06
N VAL A 149 25.09 -4.21 -54.64
CA VAL A 149 25.91 -3.38 -55.55
C VAL A 149 27.40 -3.46 -55.20
N PHE A 150 28.05 -4.61 -55.44
CA PHE A 150 29.52 -4.68 -55.50
C PHE A 150 30.05 -5.74 -56.47
N ASP A 151 29.33 -6.00 -57.57
CA ASP A 151 29.80 -6.87 -58.66
C ASP A 151 29.55 -6.26 -60.04
N LEU A 152 29.76 -4.96 -60.19
CA LEU A 152 29.90 -4.37 -61.52
C LEU A 152 30.84 -3.17 -61.45
N ILE A 153 31.80 -3.16 -62.39
CA ILE A 153 32.76 -2.09 -62.72
C ILE A 153 34.18 -2.29 -62.15
N ILE A 154 34.95 -3.17 -62.80
CA ILE A 154 36.34 -2.86 -63.13
C ILE A 154 36.36 -2.59 -64.64
N TYR A 155 36.43 -1.30 -65.02
CA TYR A 155 36.59 -0.87 -66.41
C TYR A 155 38.06 -1.03 -66.89
N PRO A 156 38.29 -1.11 -68.21
CA PRO A 156 39.55 -1.52 -68.84
C PRO A 156 40.49 -0.38 -69.27
N TRP A 157 41.72 -0.77 -69.67
CA TRP A 157 42.81 -0.05 -70.40
C TRP A 157 43.77 0.81 -69.53
N SER A 158 45.11 0.83 -69.68
CA SER A 158 46.00 0.62 -70.84
C SER A 158 47.48 0.31 -70.48
N ARG A 159 48.23 -0.17 -71.51
CA ARG A 159 49.70 -0.21 -71.75
C ARG A 159 50.48 -1.49 -71.39
N LEU A 160 50.76 -2.32 -72.41
CA LEU A 160 51.98 -2.23 -73.24
C LEU A 160 51.63 -2.54 -74.71
#